data_AF-A0A6L9IWK7-F1
#
_entry.id   AF-A0A6L9IWK7-F1
#
_cell.length_a   1.000
_cell.length_b   1.000
_cell.length_c   1.000
_cell.angle_alpha   90.00
_cell.angle_beta   90.00
_cell.angle_gamma   90.00
#
_symmetry.space_group_name_H-M   'P 1'
#
loop_
_entity.id
_entity.type
_entity.pdbx_description
1 polymer ?
#
loop_
_entity_poly.entity_id
_entity_poly.type
_entity_poly.pdbx_seq_one_letter_code
_entity_poly.pdbx_strand_id
1 'polypeptide(L)'
;ELVHISSDFIARVDPDTGAGLLGDKMWSVMFDNGKIKRFVPDYVANIPFYAGIRRTLAWFQAEKRRMLVPPEDNDQIDRILAAYRAR
;
A
#
# COMPACT_ATOMS: atom_id res chain seq x y z
N GLU A 1 -3.24 -5.83 -21.12
CA GLU A 1 -4.06 -6.93 -20.58
C GLU A 1 -4.10 -6.78 -19.07
N LEU A 2 -5.22 -7.11 -18.41
CA LEU A 2 -5.32 -7.13 -16.95
C LEU A 2 -5.29 -8.59 -16.48
N VAL A 3 -4.42 -8.93 -15.53
CA VAL A 3 -4.29 -10.28 -14.98
C VAL A 3 -4.77 -10.25 -13.53
N HIS A 4 -5.82 -11.01 -13.23
CA HIS A 4 -6.35 -11.15 -11.87
C HIS A 4 -5.75 -12.40 -11.22
N ILE A 5 -5.00 -12.23 -10.14
CA ILE A 5 -4.34 -13.31 -9.39
C ILE A 5 -4.85 -13.27 -7.95
N SER A 6 -5.24 -14.41 -7.40
CA SER A 6 -5.71 -14.46 -6.00
C SER A 6 -4.56 -14.26 -5.02
N SER A 7 -4.85 -13.61 -3.88
CA SER A 7 -3.89 -13.44 -2.80
C SER A 7 -3.31 -14.76 -2.30
N ASP A 8 -4.12 -15.83 -2.25
CA ASP A 8 -3.66 -17.18 -1.89
C ASP A 8 -2.62 -17.73 -2.87
N PHE A 9 -2.76 -17.45 -4.17
CA PHE A 9 -1.76 -17.85 -5.14
C PHE A 9 -0.47 -17.05 -4.95
N ILE A 10 -0.58 -15.73 -4.81
CA ILE A 10 0.56 -14.84 -4.57
C ILE A 10 1.31 -15.29 -3.32
N ALA A 11 0.61 -15.59 -2.22
CA ALA A 11 1.23 -16.02 -0.98
C ALA A 11 1.99 -17.36 -1.06
N ARG A 12 1.66 -18.24 -2.01
CA ARG A 12 2.42 -19.47 -2.24
C ARG A 12 3.71 -19.24 -3.01
N VAL A 13 3.71 -18.29 -3.96
CA VAL A 13 4.86 -18.05 -4.85
C VAL A 13 5.75 -16.91 -4.37
N ASP A 14 5.21 -16.02 -3.54
CA ASP A 14 5.87 -14.88 -2.92
C ASP A 14 5.30 -14.66 -1.50
N PRO A 15 5.84 -15.40 -0.50
CA PRO A 15 5.33 -15.37 0.87
C PRO A 15 5.36 -13.99 1.54
N ASP A 16 6.36 -13.16 1.24
CA ASP A 16 6.52 -11.84 1.86
C ASP A 16 5.41 -10.89 1.39
N THR A 17 5.12 -10.85 0.09
CA THR A 17 3.96 -10.10 -0.44
C THR A 17 2.65 -10.69 0.09
N GLY A 18 2.56 -12.02 0.10
CA GLY A 18 1.39 -12.75 0.59
C GLY A 18 1.02 -12.43 2.04
N ALA A 19 2.01 -12.33 2.93
CA ALA A 19 1.80 -12.00 4.33
C ALA A 19 1.05 -10.67 4.51
N GLY A 20 1.43 -9.65 3.71
CA GLY A 20 0.73 -8.37 3.73
C GLY A 20 -0.66 -8.40 3.11
N LEU A 21 -0.87 -9.21 2.07
CA LEU A 21 -2.17 -9.34 1.38
C LEU A 21 -3.21 -10.10 2.20
N LEU A 22 -2.79 -11.18 2.85
CA LEU A 22 -3.64 -12.02 3.70
C LEU A 22 -3.71 -11.52 5.15
N GLY A 23 -2.81 -10.62 5.54
CA GLY A 23 -2.82 -9.92 6.82
C GLY A 23 -3.50 -8.56 6.71
N ASP A 24 -2.74 -7.50 6.93
CA ASP A 24 -3.25 -6.12 7.11
C ASP A 24 -4.15 -5.63 5.96
N LYS A 25 -3.86 -6.01 4.71
CA LYS A 25 -4.65 -5.54 3.55
C LYS A 25 -5.98 -6.28 3.38
N MET A 26 -6.17 -7.40 4.07
CA MET A 26 -7.43 -8.15 4.08
C MET A 26 -8.50 -7.47 4.96
N TRP A 27 -8.07 -6.63 5.91
CA TRP A 27 -8.95 -6.04 6.91
C TRP A 27 -9.05 -4.53 6.75
N SER A 28 -10.29 -4.03 6.77
CA SER A 28 -10.53 -2.61 6.99
C SER A 28 -10.33 -2.28 8.47
N VAL A 29 -9.67 -1.17 8.76
CA VAL A 29 -9.43 -0.71 10.13
C VAL A 29 -9.99 0.70 10.34
N MET A 30 -10.60 0.91 11.49
CA MET A 30 -11.06 2.21 11.99
C MET A 30 -10.44 2.42 13.37
N PHE A 31 -9.69 3.51 13.54
CA PHE A 31 -8.97 3.77 14.78
C PHE A 31 -9.74 4.71 15.70
N ASP A 32 -9.86 4.35 16.97
CA ASP A 32 -10.30 5.26 18.02
C ASP A 32 -9.16 6.20 18.41
N ASN A 33 -9.36 7.49 18.13
CA ASN A 33 -8.40 8.55 18.42
C ASN A 33 -8.57 9.16 19.83
N GLY A 34 -9.41 8.58 20.69
CA GLY A 34 -9.68 9.07 22.04
C GLY A 34 -8.43 9.15 22.91
N LYS A 35 -7.51 8.17 22.81
CA LYS A 35 -6.25 8.17 23.55
C LYS A 35 -5.40 9.41 23.23
N ILE A 36 -5.11 9.65 21.95
CA ILE A 36 -4.27 10.80 21.56
C ILE A 36 -4.95 12.13 21.89
N LYS A 37 -6.27 12.24 21.68
CA LYS A 37 -7.04 13.45 22.01
C LYS A 37 -7.04 13.77 23.51
N ARG A 38 -6.98 12.75 24.38
CA ARG A 38 -6.87 12.94 25.84
C ARG A 38 -5.52 13.50 26.26
N PHE A 39 -4.43 12.98 25.68
CA PHE A 39 -3.07 13.36 26.08
C PHE A 39 -2.54 14.59 25.32
N VAL A 40 -3.10 14.88 24.14
CA VAL A 40 -2.73 16.02 23.29
C VAL A 40 -4.02 16.70 22.81
N PRO A 41 -4.65 17.56 23.62
CA PRO A 41 -5.93 18.19 23.28
C PRO A 41 -5.90 19.05 22.02
N ASP A 42 -4.74 19.63 21.70
CA ASP A 42 -4.53 20.45 20.49
C ASP A 42 -4.37 19.60 19.21
N TYR A 43 -4.31 18.27 19.32
CA TYR A 43 -4.29 17.40 18.16
C TYR A 43 -5.68 17.37 17.50
N VAL A 44 -5.78 17.99 16.32
CA VAL A 44 -7.02 18.05 15.54
C VAL A 44 -6.82 17.55 14.11
N ALA A 45 -7.39 16.39 13.78
CA ALA A 45 -7.33 15.77 12.46
C ALA A 45 -8.40 16.35 11.51
N ASN A 46 -8.26 17.62 11.11
CA ASN A 46 -9.24 18.33 10.26
C ASN A 46 -8.95 18.30 8.76
N ILE A 47 -7.85 17.67 8.33
CA ILE A 47 -7.53 17.56 6.90
C ILE A 47 -8.29 16.35 6.34
N PRO A 48 -9.31 16.53 5.49
CA PRO A 48 -9.98 15.40 4.87
C PRO A 48 -9.04 14.68 3.90
N PHE A 49 -9.22 13.36 3.73
CA PHE A 49 -8.31 12.53 2.94
C PHE A 49 -8.07 13.08 1.53
N TYR A 50 -9.11 13.53 0.83
CA TYR A 50 -9.00 14.08 -0.52
C TYR A 50 -8.08 15.33 -0.59
N ALA A 51 -8.04 16.14 0.46
CA ALA A 51 -7.16 17.31 0.52
C ALA A 51 -5.73 16.88 0.87
N GLY A 52 -5.59 15.93 1.80
CA GLY A 52 -4.30 15.36 2.19
C GLY A 52 -3.59 14.69 1.02
N ILE A 53 -4.26 13.78 0.31
CA ILE A 53 -3.66 13.02 -0.79
C ILE A 53 -3.21 13.94 -1.95
N ARG A 54 -3.95 15.02 -2.24
CA ARG A 54 -3.54 16.03 -3.23
C ARG A 54 -2.23 16.72 -2.82
N ARG A 55 -2.03 17.03 -1.53
CA ARG A 55 -0.78 17.61 -1.03
C ARG A 55 0.37 16.62 -1.14
N THR A 56 0.13 15.35 -0.82
CA THR A 56 1.12 14.28 -0.99
C THR A 56 1.57 14.19 -2.45
N LEU A 57 0.63 14.14 -3.39
CA LEU A 57 0.94 14.10 -4.83
C LEU A 57 1.76 15.33 -5.28
N ALA A 58 1.33 16.53 -4.89
CA ALA A 58 2.07 17.76 -5.21
C ALA A 58 3.51 17.72 -4.67
N TRP A 59 3.71 17.19 -3.45
CA TRP A 59 5.04 17.05 -2.87
C TRP A 59 5.93 16.06 -3.63
N PHE A 60 5.39 14.92 -4.07
CA PHE A 60 6.13 13.96 -4.91
C PHE A 60 6.48 14.55 -6.28
N GLN A 61 5.51 15.20 -6.93
CA GLN A 61 5.66 15.77 -8.27
C GLN A 61 6.60 16.97 -8.32
N ALA A 62 6.81 17.65 -7.20
CA ALA A 62 7.76 18.77 -7.10
C ALA A 62 9.21 18.35 -7.35
N GLU A 63 9.60 17.10 -7.06
CA GLU A 63 10.97 16.61 -7.24
C GLU A 63 10.99 15.16 -7.73
N LYS A 64 11.37 14.94 -8.99
CA LYS A 64 11.38 13.59 -9.63
C LYS A 64 12.13 12.52 -8.83
N ARG A 65 13.19 12.89 -8.11
CA ARG A 65 13.95 11.97 -7.25
C ARG A 65 13.13 11.32 -6.12
N ARG A 66 11.95 11.85 -5.80
CA ARG A 66 11.03 11.29 -4.80
C ARG A 66 10.16 10.17 -5.38
N MET A 67 9.98 10.16 -6.70
CA MET A 67 9.18 9.18 -7.42
C MET A 67 10.04 8.00 -7.85
N LEU A 68 10.63 7.31 -6.85
CA LEU A 68 11.48 6.16 -7.08
C LEU A 68 10.61 4.94 -7.41
N VAL A 69 11.00 4.22 -8.46
CA VAL A 69 10.46 2.91 -8.81
C VAL A 69 11.65 1.96 -8.85
N PRO A 70 11.94 1.27 -7.74
CA PRO A 70 13.01 0.30 -7.68
C PRO A 70 12.80 -0.82 -8.73
N PRO A 71 13.81 -1.19 -9.54
CA PRO A 71 13.66 -2.25 -10.53
C PRO A 71 13.21 -3.59 -9.95
N GLU A 72 13.60 -3.88 -8.70
CA GLU A 72 13.27 -5.10 -7.98
C GLU A 72 11.76 -5.30 -7.79
N ASP A 73 10.98 -4.21 -7.68
CA ASP A 73 9.52 -4.28 -7.57
C ASP A 73 8.91 -4.82 -8.87
N ASN A 74 9.43 -4.39 -10.03
CA ASN A 74 8.97 -4.90 -11.32
C ASN A 74 9.38 -6.36 -11.52
N ASP A 75 10.63 -6.70 -11.19
CA ASP A 75 11.12 -8.08 -11.29
C ASP A 75 10.29 -9.03 -10.41
N GLN A 76 9.84 -8.57 -9.24
CA GLN A 76 8.94 -9.32 -8.36
C GLN A 76 7.58 -9.58 -9.01
N ILE A 77 6.97 -8.55 -9.58
CA ILE A 77 5.68 -8.68 -10.29
C ILE A 77 5.83 -9.64 -11.48
N ASP A 78 6.91 -9.52 -12.26
CA ASP A 78 7.16 -10.38 -13.42
C ASP A 78 7.35 -11.85 -13.02
N ARG A 79 8.04 -12.14 -11.91
CA ARG A 79 8.15 -13.50 -11.36
C ARG A 79 6.78 -14.09 -10.99
N ILE A 80 5.92 -13.30 -10.34
CA ILE A 80 4.55 -13.74 -9.98
C ILE A 80 3.73 -14.02 -11.25
N LEU A 81 3.81 -13.14 -12.25
CA LEU A 81 3.10 -13.30 -13.52
C LEU A 81 3.57 -14.54 -14.29
N ALA A 82 4.88 -14.79 -14.34
CA ALA A 82 5.44 -15.98 -14.98
C ALA A 82 4.93 -17.26 -14.30
N ALA A 83 4.97 -17.33 -12.96
CA ALA A 83 4.45 -18.46 -12.21
C ALA A 83 2.95 -18.68 -12.44
N TYR A 84 2.16 -17.60 -12.51
CA TYR A 84 0.72 -17.69 -12.76
C TYR A 84 0.39 -18.20 -14.16
N ARG A 85 1.16 -17.80 -15.17
CA ARG A 85 0.97 -18.25 -16.56
C ARG A 85 1.41 -19.69 -16.81
N ALA A 86 2.31 -20.21 -15.97
CA ALA A 86 2.83 -21.58 -16.07
C ALA A 86 2.01 -22.62 -15.30
N ARG A 87 0.96 -22.19 -14.57
CA ARG A 87 0.06 -23.02 -13.77
C ARG A 87 -0.80 -23.95 -14.60
#